data_AF-A0A7L5YS53-F1
#
_entry.id   AF-A0A7L5YS53-F1
#
_cell.length_a   1.000
_cell.length_b   1.000
_cell.length_c   1.000
_cell.angle_alpha   90.00
_cell.angle_beta   90.00
_cell.angle_gamma   90.00
#
_symmetry.space_group_name_H-M   'P 1'
#
loop_
_entity.id
_entity.type
_entity.pdbx_description
1 polymer ?
#
loop_
_entity_poly.entity_id
_entity_poly.type
_entity_poly.pdbx_seq_one_letter_code
_entity_poly.pdbx_strand_id
1 'polypeptide(L)'
;MQLSTPRGPHSKPRAPARVYYKRSTDGNLWNDNTSGTDGWKYAEANGATSPFDFTIDYSLLNGGTGVSAGDIVQYFVVAQDLAVTPAVGINSGAFAAAPASVALTAAAFPIGGTINSYRIASLMSGAYTVPGSYPSLTNAGGIFEALNNNVLSGNVVIEITADLTAETGAVALNQLAEQPAGSNFTVLIKPSGARIISGTSAASTGLINLNGADRVTIDGSLTALAEGTDQSLTITNLATAGVVIWLRSTAAGNGATDNTVRNCLINGNSGTTTVAGILASGSGFGAVAEAPNSNNTIQHNVVTKVQNAAYLYGAATGLDQNWLVTGNTFGSTATADKLGFRGLFIGNAQNLTVSQNTIHGVVSSPTSSQP
;
A
#
# COMPACT_ATOMS: atom_id res chain seq x y z
N MET A 1 -25.78 5.03 -2.75
CA MET A 1 -26.04 6.10 -3.74
C MET A 1 -27.55 6.20 -3.93
N GLN A 2 -28.17 7.36 -3.63
CA GLN A 2 -29.61 7.55 -3.76
C GLN A 2 -29.98 7.68 -5.25
N LEU A 3 -30.69 6.69 -5.77
CA LEU A 3 -31.46 6.83 -7.01
C LEU A 3 -32.89 7.18 -6.57
N SER A 4 -33.20 8.48 -6.47
CA SER A 4 -34.55 8.94 -6.15
C SER A 4 -35.42 8.92 -7.41
N THR A 5 -36.59 8.29 -7.33
CA THR A 5 -37.64 8.36 -8.36
C THR A 5 -38.86 9.09 -7.77
N PRO A 6 -39.52 10.01 -8.48
CA PRO A 6 -40.69 10.73 -7.96
C PRO A 6 -41.88 9.77 -7.71
N ARG A 7 -42.64 10.03 -6.64
CA ARG A 7 -43.88 9.32 -6.29
C ARG A 7 -44.99 9.66 -7.31
N GLY A 8 -45.46 8.66 -8.05
CA GLY A 8 -46.74 8.69 -8.77
C GLY A 8 -47.55 7.41 -8.46
N PRO A 9 -48.89 7.49 -8.33
CA PRO A 9 -49.71 6.34 -7.96
C PRO A 9 -50.05 5.51 -9.20
N HIS A 10 -49.29 4.44 -9.48
CA HIS A 10 -49.64 3.50 -10.55
C HIS A 10 -49.39 2.04 -10.15
N SER A 11 -50.31 1.18 -10.58
CA SER A 11 -50.64 -0.17 -10.07
C SER A 11 -49.86 -1.33 -10.72
N LYS A 12 -48.63 -1.11 -11.20
CA LYS A 12 -47.75 -2.19 -11.70
C LYS A 12 -46.68 -2.52 -10.65
N PRO A 13 -46.38 -3.80 -10.38
CA PRO A 13 -45.24 -4.16 -9.54
C PRO A 13 -43.96 -3.58 -10.14
N ARG A 14 -43.15 -2.90 -9.31
CA ARG A 14 -41.84 -2.42 -9.71
C ARG A 14 -40.96 -3.62 -10.06
N ALA A 15 -40.46 -3.71 -11.29
CA ALA A 15 -39.39 -4.67 -11.59
C ALA A 15 -38.18 -4.30 -10.72
N PRO A 16 -37.62 -5.24 -9.94
CA PRO A 16 -36.52 -4.94 -9.04
C PRO A 16 -35.32 -4.43 -9.86
N ALA A 17 -34.58 -3.48 -9.30
CA ALA A 17 -33.30 -3.09 -9.89
C ALA A 17 -32.40 -4.32 -10.02
N ARG A 18 -31.47 -4.31 -10.98
CA ARG A 18 -30.55 -5.42 -11.23
C ARG A 18 -29.11 -4.94 -11.21
N VAL A 19 -28.23 -5.70 -10.60
CA VAL A 19 -26.79 -5.59 -10.83
C VAL A 19 -26.42 -6.60 -11.90
N TYR A 20 -25.81 -6.12 -12.98
CA TYR A 20 -25.18 -6.95 -13.98
C TYR A 20 -23.69 -7.05 -13.69
N TYR A 21 -23.13 -8.25 -13.78
CA TYR A 21 -21.73 -8.52 -13.46
C TYR A 21 -21.12 -9.59 -14.38
N LYS A 22 -19.81 -9.50 -14.59
CA LYS A 22 -19.00 -10.51 -15.29
C LYS A 22 -17.53 -10.40 -14.89
N ARG A 23 -16.71 -11.42 -15.15
CA ARG A 23 -15.25 -11.21 -15.13
C ARG A 23 -14.84 -10.32 -16.30
N SER A 24 -13.74 -9.59 -16.16
CA SER A 24 -13.18 -8.79 -17.26
C SER A 24 -12.84 -9.65 -18.49
N THR A 25 -12.51 -10.93 -18.26
CA THR A 25 -12.21 -11.94 -19.29
C THR A 25 -13.44 -12.56 -19.95
N ASP A 26 -14.61 -12.52 -19.29
CA ASP A 26 -15.86 -13.01 -19.88
C ASP A 26 -16.33 -12.02 -20.97
N GLY A 27 -17.05 -12.51 -21.98
CA GLY A 27 -17.45 -11.69 -23.13
C GLY A 27 -18.36 -10.51 -22.76
N ASN A 28 -18.31 -9.42 -23.54
CA ASN A 28 -19.21 -8.28 -23.37
C ASN A 28 -20.52 -8.47 -24.15
N LEU A 29 -21.27 -9.52 -23.80
CA LEU A 29 -22.54 -9.91 -24.43
C LEU A 29 -23.54 -10.43 -23.40
N TRP A 30 -24.81 -10.47 -23.77
CA TRP A 30 -25.87 -11.07 -22.97
C TRP A 30 -26.49 -12.26 -23.68
N ASN A 31 -26.47 -13.42 -23.01
CA ASN A 31 -27.07 -14.66 -23.48
C ASN A 31 -28.21 -15.08 -22.54
N ASP A 32 -27.85 -15.50 -21.33
CA ASP A 32 -28.77 -15.86 -20.26
C ASP A 32 -28.13 -15.66 -18.88
N ASN A 33 -28.91 -15.94 -17.82
CA ASN A 33 -28.45 -15.87 -16.43
C ASN A 33 -28.04 -17.24 -15.87
N THR A 34 -27.30 -18.04 -16.64
CA THR A 34 -26.79 -19.34 -16.20
C THR A 34 -25.28 -19.43 -16.39
N SER A 35 -24.62 -20.33 -15.67
CA SER A 35 -23.18 -20.56 -15.81
C SER A 35 -22.77 -21.29 -17.08
N GLY A 36 -23.74 -21.81 -17.85
CA GLY A 36 -23.47 -22.55 -19.09
C GLY A 36 -23.11 -21.67 -20.29
N THR A 37 -23.31 -20.36 -20.21
CA THR A 37 -23.06 -19.43 -21.31
C THR A 37 -22.13 -18.28 -20.91
N ASP A 38 -21.35 -17.79 -21.87
CA ASP A 38 -20.48 -16.64 -21.67
C ASP A 38 -21.28 -15.33 -21.52
N GLY A 39 -20.66 -14.34 -20.90
CA GLY A 39 -21.18 -12.98 -20.84
C GLY A 39 -21.71 -12.51 -19.48
N TRP A 40 -22.45 -11.40 -19.51
CA TRP A 40 -23.01 -10.77 -18.33
C TRP A 40 -24.04 -11.67 -17.63
N LYS A 41 -24.00 -11.68 -16.30
CA LYS A 41 -24.98 -12.29 -15.39
C LYS A 41 -25.65 -11.19 -14.58
N TYR A 42 -26.77 -11.49 -13.93
CA TYR A 42 -27.43 -10.53 -13.05
C TYR A 42 -27.93 -11.13 -11.74
N ALA A 43 -27.99 -10.26 -10.73
CA ALA A 43 -28.74 -10.48 -9.50
C ALA A 43 -29.77 -9.36 -9.34
N GLU A 44 -30.94 -9.72 -8.82
CA GLU A 44 -31.98 -8.74 -8.48
C GLU A 44 -31.70 -8.10 -7.13
N ALA A 45 -32.20 -6.89 -6.92
CA ALA A 45 -32.09 -6.22 -5.64
C ALA A 45 -32.81 -7.02 -4.54
N ASN A 46 -32.20 -7.12 -3.36
CA ASN A 46 -32.76 -7.77 -2.18
C ASN A 46 -33.97 -7.03 -1.58
N GLY A 47 -34.29 -5.83 -2.10
CA GLY A 47 -35.40 -5.00 -1.66
C GLY A 47 -35.96 -4.12 -2.78
N ALA A 48 -37.13 -3.52 -2.52
CA ALA A 48 -37.88 -2.75 -3.51
C ALA A 48 -37.64 -1.23 -3.44
N THR A 49 -36.77 -0.74 -2.56
CA THR A 49 -36.53 0.70 -2.32
C THR A 49 -35.04 1.04 -2.34
N SER A 50 -34.70 2.27 -2.73
CA SER A 50 -33.33 2.79 -2.65
C SER A 50 -32.99 3.20 -1.21
N PRO A 51 -31.76 3.00 -0.70
CA PRO A 51 -30.63 2.35 -1.37
C PRO A 51 -30.87 0.85 -1.61
N PHE A 52 -30.44 0.37 -2.78
CA PHE A 52 -30.57 -1.05 -3.14
C PHE A 52 -29.34 -1.82 -2.70
N ASP A 53 -29.59 -3.00 -2.14
CA ASP A 53 -28.56 -3.99 -1.82
C ASP A 53 -28.70 -5.20 -2.76
N PHE A 54 -27.56 -5.78 -3.13
CA PHE A 54 -27.50 -6.91 -4.05
C PHE A 54 -26.58 -8.00 -3.49
N THR A 55 -26.94 -9.25 -3.72
CA THR A 55 -26.06 -10.40 -3.48
C THR A 55 -25.61 -10.95 -4.82
N ILE A 56 -24.33 -10.78 -5.15
CA ILE A 56 -23.75 -11.30 -6.38
C ILE A 56 -23.46 -12.79 -6.19
N ASP A 57 -24.03 -13.63 -7.06
CA ASP A 57 -23.75 -15.06 -7.09
C ASP A 57 -22.71 -15.37 -8.18
N TYR A 58 -21.45 -15.52 -7.77
CA TYR A 58 -20.37 -15.84 -8.71
C TYR A 58 -20.53 -17.22 -9.36
N SER A 59 -21.31 -18.13 -8.79
CA SER A 59 -21.52 -19.46 -9.38
C SER A 59 -22.21 -19.39 -10.75
N LEU A 60 -22.87 -18.26 -11.08
CA LEU A 60 -23.49 -18.02 -12.38
C LEU A 60 -22.50 -17.54 -13.46
N LEU A 61 -21.28 -17.16 -13.10
CA LEU A 61 -20.27 -16.76 -14.07
C LEU A 61 -19.92 -17.92 -15.02
N ASN A 62 -19.47 -17.59 -16.22
CA ASN A 62 -19.24 -18.55 -17.30
C ASN A 62 -18.36 -19.73 -16.83
N GLY A 63 -18.81 -20.95 -17.11
CA GLY A 63 -18.16 -22.19 -16.69
C GLY A 63 -18.41 -22.60 -15.23
N GLY A 64 -19.14 -21.80 -14.45
CA GLY A 64 -19.52 -22.12 -13.07
C GLY A 64 -18.36 -22.11 -12.06
N THR A 65 -17.22 -21.56 -12.46
CA THR A 65 -15.98 -21.56 -11.67
C THR A 65 -15.90 -20.43 -10.65
N GLY A 66 -16.87 -19.51 -10.65
CA GLY A 66 -16.87 -18.38 -9.74
C GLY A 66 -15.79 -17.36 -10.07
N VAL A 67 -15.19 -16.81 -9.03
CA VAL A 67 -14.04 -15.91 -9.12
C VAL A 67 -12.89 -16.43 -8.27
N SER A 68 -11.68 -16.23 -8.74
CA SER A 68 -10.45 -16.50 -8.04
C SER A 68 -9.76 -15.19 -7.65
N ALA A 69 -8.83 -15.27 -6.69
CA ALA A 69 -8.07 -14.11 -6.31
C ALA A 69 -7.24 -13.58 -7.49
N GLY A 70 -7.23 -12.26 -7.68
CA GLY A 70 -6.68 -11.60 -8.86
C GLY A 70 -7.71 -11.31 -9.96
N ASP A 71 -8.86 -12.01 -9.99
CA ASP A 71 -9.90 -11.75 -10.98
C ASP A 71 -10.43 -10.32 -10.85
N ILE A 72 -10.68 -9.68 -11.99
CA ILE A 72 -11.37 -8.39 -12.05
C ILE A 72 -12.83 -8.67 -12.40
N VAL A 73 -13.75 -8.26 -11.54
CA VAL A 73 -15.18 -8.28 -11.80
C VAL A 73 -15.61 -6.90 -12.26
N GLN A 74 -16.26 -6.84 -13.42
CA GLN A 74 -16.92 -5.64 -13.92
C GLN A 74 -18.40 -5.70 -13.55
N TYR A 75 -18.99 -4.56 -13.18
CA TYR A 75 -20.40 -4.51 -12.82
C TYR A 75 -21.05 -3.15 -13.12
N PHE A 76 -22.36 -3.17 -13.30
CA PHE A 76 -23.19 -1.98 -13.34
C PHE A 76 -24.57 -2.28 -12.78
N VAL A 77 -25.25 -1.26 -12.29
CA VAL A 77 -26.61 -1.33 -11.76
C VAL A 77 -27.56 -0.66 -12.74
N VAL A 78 -28.65 -1.36 -13.06
CA VAL A 78 -29.76 -0.82 -13.83
C VAL A 78 -31.00 -0.70 -12.96
N ALA A 79 -31.69 0.42 -13.11
CA ALA A 79 -32.97 0.67 -12.46
C ALA A 79 -33.90 1.35 -13.47
N GLN A 80 -35.20 1.20 -13.27
CA GLN A 80 -36.21 1.88 -14.07
C GLN A 80 -37.21 2.62 -13.19
N ASP A 81 -37.87 3.61 -13.77
CA ASP A 81 -39.03 4.26 -13.17
C ASP A 81 -40.32 3.44 -13.39
N LEU A 82 -41.46 4.03 -13.01
CA LEU A 82 -42.79 3.41 -13.12
C LEU A 82 -43.61 3.96 -14.29
N ALA A 83 -42.97 4.59 -15.28
CA ALA A 83 -43.66 5.10 -16.46
C ALA A 83 -44.20 3.96 -17.34
N VAL A 84 -45.20 4.25 -18.18
CA VAL A 84 -45.78 3.26 -19.12
C VAL A 84 -44.72 2.74 -20.09
N THR A 85 -43.87 3.65 -20.58
CA THR A 85 -42.59 3.35 -21.23
C THR A 85 -41.50 3.70 -20.23
N PRO A 86 -40.90 2.72 -19.53
CA PRO A 86 -39.98 3.02 -18.44
C PRO A 86 -38.73 3.76 -18.91
N ALA A 87 -38.28 4.75 -18.14
CA ALA A 87 -36.94 5.30 -18.29
C ALA A 87 -35.95 4.38 -17.55
N VAL A 88 -35.06 3.73 -18.30
CA VAL A 88 -34.05 2.82 -17.74
C VAL A 88 -32.72 3.56 -17.58
N GLY A 89 -32.27 3.69 -16.34
CA GLY A 89 -30.97 4.26 -15.99
C GLY A 89 -29.92 3.18 -15.77
N ILE A 90 -28.67 3.52 -16.09
CA ILE A 90 -27.46 2.74 -15.80
C ILE A 90 -26.52 3.62 -14.99
N ASN A 91 -25.94 3.09 -13.90
CA ASN A 91 -25.06 3.89 -13.05
C ASN A 91 -23.64 4.06 -13.61
N SER A 92 -23.24 3.22 -14.57
CA SER A 92 -21.90 3.22 -15.17
C SER A 92 -21.91 2.42 -16.48
N GLY A 93 -21.24 2.96 -17.51
CA GLY A 93 -21.29 2.42 -18.86
C GLY A 93 -22.42 3.01 -19.70
N ALA A 94 -22.56 2.51 -20.93
CA ALA A 94 -23.58 2.92 -21.88
C ALA A 94 -24.17 1.70 -22.62
N PHE A 95 -25.49 1.65 -22.75
CA PHE A 95 -26.14 0.62 -23.55
C PHE A 95 -25.84 0.79 -25.04
N ALA A 96 -25.72 -0.31 -25.78
CA ALA A 96 -25.63 -0.27 -27.25
C ALA A 96 -26.95 0.22 -27.89
N ALA A 97 -28.08 -0.12 -27.28
CA ALA A 97 -29.40 0.39 -27.63
C ALA A 97 -30.25 0.60 -26.36
N ALA A 98 -31.17 1.56 -26.40
CA ALA A 98 -32.04 1.88 -25.26
C ALA A 98 -32.90 0.66 -24.88
N PRO A 99 -32.79 0.14 -23.64
CA PRO A 99 -33.56 -1.01 -23.21
C PRO A 99 -35.00 -0.61 -22.79
N ALA A 100 -35.95 -1.53 -22.96
CA ALA A 100 -37.34 -1.32 -22.57
C ALA A 100 -37.61 -1.61 -21.08
N SER A 101 -36.69 -2.29 -20.39
CA SER A 101 -36.79 -2.58 -18.96
C SER A 101 -35.42 -2.91 -18.34
N VAL A 102 -35.37 -3.06 -17.02
CA VAL A 102 -34.22 -3.61 -16.28
C VAL A 102 -33.87 -5.05 -16.68
N ALA A 103 -34.81 -5.80 -17.25
CA ALA A 103 -34.53 -7.09 -17.88
C ALA A 103 -33.93 -6.86 -19.27
N LEU A 104 -32.62 -6.61 -19.29
CA LEU A 104 -31.88 -6.35 -20.52
C LEU A 104 -31.93 -7.56 -21.46
N THR A 105 -31.94 -7.27 -22.76
CA THR A 105 -31.82 -8.25 -23.84
C THR A 105 -30.50 -8.07 -24.55
N ALA A 106 -30.15 -8.96 -25.48
CA ALA A 106 -28.90 -8.90 -26.24
C ALA A 106 -28.70 -7.54 -26.96
N ALA A 107 -29.79 -6.84 -27.32
CA ALA A 107 -29.73 -5.53 -27.98
C ALA A 107 -29.11 -4.42 -27.12
N ALA A 108 -29.10 -4.56 -25.79
CA ALA A 108 -28.48 -3.59 -24.89
C ALA A 108 -26.94 -3.69 -24.87
N PHE A 109 -26.37 -4.75 -25.46
CA PHE A 109 -24.95 -5.10 -25.41
C PHE A 109 -24.29 -4.99 -26.81
N PRO A 110 -22.96 -4.76 -26.90
CA PRO A 110 -22.00 -4.63 -25.80
C PRO A 110 -22.21 -3.36 -24.96
N ILE A 111 -21.91 -3.43 -23.67
CA ILE A 111 -21.89 -2.23 -22.82
C ILE A 111 -20.63 -1.43 -23.14
N GLY A 112 -20.82 -0.19 -23.59
CA GLY A 112 -19.74 0.75 -23.90
C GLY A 112 -19.37 1.63 -22.70
N GLY A 113 -18.41 2.54 -22.92
CA GLY A 113 -17.96 3.49 -21.91
C GLY A 113 -17.14 2.86 -20.78
N THR A 114 -16.92 3.63 -19.71
CA THR A 114 -16.22 3.15 -18.51
C THR A 114 -17.20 2.46 -17.58
N ILE A 115 -16.94 1.18 -17.29
CA ILE A 115 -17.76 0.35 -16.41
C ILE A 115 -17.05 0.22 -15.05
N ASN A 116 -17.82 0.20 -13.96
CA ASN A 116 -17.26 -0.05 -12.64
C ASN A 116 -16.61 -1.43 -12.59
N SER A 117 -15.54 -1.54 -11.81
CA SER A 117 -14.88 -2.81 -11.55
C SER A 117 -14.30 -2.86 -10.16
N TYR A 118 -14.07 -4.08 -9.68
CA TYR A 118 -13.24 -4.35 -8.51
C TYR A 118 -12.44 -5.62 -8.75
N ARG A 119 -11.33 -5.77 -8.03
CA ARG A 119 -10.51 -6.98 -8.07
C ARG A 119 -10.79 -7.83 -6.84
N ILE A 120 -10.81 -9.15 -7.01
CA ILE A 120 -10.86 -10.09 -5.90
C ILE A 120 -9.49 -10.13 -5.22
N ALA A 121 -9.44 -9.74 -3.96
CA ALA A 121 -8.22 -9.77 -3.16
C ALA A 121 -7.86 -11.21 -2.76
N SER A 122 -6.56 -11.50 -2.74
CA SER A 122 -5.98 -12.68 -2.12
C SER A 122 -5.83 -12.45 -0.61
N LEU A 123 -5.87 -13.54 0.15
CA LEU A 123 -5.42 -13.53 1.54
C LEU A 123 -3.92 -13.78 1.59
N MET A 124 -3.19 -12.99 2.37
CA MET A 124 -1.73 -13.11 2.53
C MET A 124 -1.37 -13.39 3.98
N SER A 125 -0.52 -14.39 4.19
CA SER A 125 0.04 -14.76 5.49
C SER A 125 1.23 -15.71 5.29
N GLY A 126 2.08 -15.84 6.31
CA GLY A 126 3.24 -16.72 6.26
C GLY A 126 4.46 -16.08 5.61
N ALA A 127 5.37 -16.92 5.09
CA ALA A 127 6.64 -16.49 4.56
C ALA A 127 6.63 -16.33 3.03
N TYR A 128 7.22 -15.25 2.54
CA TYR A 128 7.45 -14.96 1.13
C TYR A 128 8.94 -14.66 0.92
N THR A 129 9.51 -15.18 -0.16
CA THR A 129 10.92 -14.97 -0.49
C THR A 129 11.10 -13.88 -1.53
N VAL A 130 12.15 -13.07 -1.38
CA VAL A 130 12.49 -11.99 -2.31
C VAL A 130 14.01 -12.02 -2.57
N PRO A 131 14.48 -12.33 -3.79
CA PRO A 131 13.68 -12.77 -4.92
C PRO A 131 13.14 -14.21 -4.71
N GLY A 132 11.99 -14.51 -5.31
CA GLY A 132 11.38 -15.84 -5.25
C GLY A 132 9.88 -15.74 -5.42
N SER A 133 9.13 -15.72 -4.32
CA SER A 133 7.68 -15.44 -4.35
C SER A 133 7.36 -14.14 -5.10
N TYR A 134 8.21 -13.13 -4.95
CA TYR A 134 8.16 -11.87 -5.70
C TYR A 134 9.56 -11.48 -6.18
N PRO A 135 9.69 -10.79 -7.33
CA PRO A 135 10.98 -10.48 -7.92
C PRO A 135 11.72 -9.33 -7.23
N SER A 136 11.03 -8.48 -6.45
CA SER A 136 11.58 -7.28 -5.84
C SER A 136 10.78 -6.88 -4.60
N LEU A 137 11.35 -5.96 -3.80
CA LEU A 137 10.68 -5.40 -2.62
C LEU A 137 9.74 -4.25 -3.00
N THR A 138 10.26 -3.27 -3.74
CA THR A 138 9.71 -1.91 -3.92
C THR A 138 9.43 -1.53 -5.37
N ASN A 139 9.62 -2.44 -6.33
CA ASN A 139 9.30 -2.19 -7.74
C ASN A 139 7.86 -2.61 -8.06
N ALA A 140 7.35 -2.18 -9.22
CA ALA A 140 6.13 -2.74 -9.79
C ALA A 140 6.27 -4.26 -9.96
N GLY A 141 5.23 -5.00 -9.59
CA GLY A 141 5.23 -6.46 -9.50
C GLY A 141 5.93 -7.03 -8.26
N GLY A 142 6.46 -6.18 -7.36
CA GLY A 142 7.12 -6.59 -6.11
C GLY A 142 6.16 -6.91 -4.96
N ILE A 143 6.71 -7.40 -3.84
CA ILE A 143 5.90 -7.81 -2.68
C ILE A 143 5.16 -6.63 -2.02
N PHE A 144 5.68 -5.40 -2.04
CA PHE A 144 4.95 -4.24 -1.52
C PHE A 144 3.67 -3.97 -2.32
N GLU A 145 3.75 -4.05 -3.65
CA GLU A 145 2.56 -3.91 -4.50
C GLU A 145 1.55 -5.03 -4.23
N ALA A 146 2.03 -6.25 -4.04
CA ALA A 146 1.18 -7.39 -3.72
C ALA A 146 0.46 -7.21 -2.37
N LEU A 147 1.17 -6.79 -1.32
CA LEU A 147 0.58 -6.54 0.00
C LEU A 147 -0.44 -5.40 -0.04
N ASN A 148 -0.13 -4.31 -0.72
CA ASN A 148 -1.05 -3.17 -0.88
C ASN A 148 -2.36 -3.55 -1.60
N ASN A 149 -2.30 -4.54 -2.48
CA ASN A 149 -3.42 -5.01 -3.28
C ASN A 149 -4.21 -6.14 -2.60
N ASN A 150 -3.74 -6.70 -1.50
CA ASN A 150 -4.34 -7.88 -0.91
C ASN A 150 -4.65 -7.64 0.57
N VAL A 151 -5.20 -8.67 1.22
CA VAL A 151 -5.66 -8.58 2.61
C VAL A 151 -4.82 -9.53 3.46
N LEU A 152 -4.27 -9.04 4.56
CA LEU A 152 -3.60 -9.90 5.52
C LEU A 152 -4.61 -10.78 6.25
N SER A 153 -4.35 -12.09 6.30
CA SER A 153 -5.07 -13.04 7.13
C SER A 153 -4.20 -13.66 8.22
N GLY A 154 -2.99 -13.13 8.39
CA GLY A 154 -1.98 -13.58 9.33
C GLY A 154 -0.72 -12.73 9.20
N ASN A 155 0.23 -12.93 10.11
CA ASN A 155 1.53 -12.28 10.04
C ASN A 155 2.27 -12.67 8.76
N VAL A 156 3.06 -11.74 8.23
CA VAL A 156 3.87 -11.92 7.03
C VAL A 156 5.34 -11.82 7.37
N VAL A 157 6.13 -12.74 6.83
CA VAL A 157 7.59 -12.68 6.83
C VAL A 157 8.07 -12.55 5.38
N ILE A 158 8.84 -11.52 5.09
CA ILE A 158 9.51 -11.28 3.82
C ILE A 158 10.98 -11.63 4.05
N GLU A 159 11.42 -12.75 3.48
CA GLU A 159 12.79 -13.22 3.58
C GLU A 159 13.60 -12.80 2.34
N ILE A 160 14.64 -11.99 2.56
CA ILE A 160 15.56 -11.57 1.51
C ILE A 160 16.54 -12.71 1.24
N THR A 161 16.32 -13.44 0.14
CA THR A 161 17.03 -14.69 -0.17
C THR A 161 18.26 -14.50 -1.04
N ALA A 162 18.36 -13.37 -1.73
CA ALA A 162 19.52 -12.95 -2.52
C ALA A 162 19.58 -11.42 -2.57
N ASP A 163 20.69 -10.88 -3.08
CA ASP A 163 20.87 -9.43 -3.19
C ASP A 163 19.85 -8.83 -4.18
N LEU A 164 19.19 -7.76 -3.75
CA LEU A 164 18.31 -6.94 -4.57
C LEU A 164 19.09 -5.69 -4.96
N THR A 165 19.53 -5.58 -6.21
CA THR A 165 20.44 -4.50 -6.65
C THR A 165 19.80 -3.48 -7.58
N ALA A 166 18.50 -3.60 -7.81
CA ALA A 166 17.72 -2.79 -8.74
C ALA A 166 16.39 -2.30 -8.12
N GLU A 167 16.36 -2.08 -6.81
CA GLU A 167 15.20 -1.48 -6.15
C GLU A 167 15.06 -0.02 -6.58
N THR A 168 13.82 0.42 -6.79
CA THR A 168 13.54 1.77 -7.31
C THR A 168 12.86 2.67 -6.30
N GLY A 169 12.28 2.11 -5.23
CA GLY A 169 11.43 2.84 -4.29
C GLY A 169 10.10 3.29 -4.90
N ALA A 170 9.73 2.80 -6.10
CA ALA A 170 8.55 3.25 -6.84
C ALA A 170 7.23 2.88 -6.15
N VAL A 171 7.20 1.74 -5.46
CA VAL A 171 6.04 1.26 -4.71
C VAL A 171 6.36 1.33 -3.22
N ALA A 172 5.64 2.20 -2.50
CA ALA A 172 5.65 2.23 -1.04
C ALA A 172 4.78 1.12 -0.46
N LEU A 173 5.08 0.66 0.75
CA LEU A 173 4.14 -0.15 1.53
C LEU A 173 3.15 0.79 2.20
N ASN A 174 1.85 0.60 1.98
CA ASN A 174 0.78 1.39 2.59
C ASN A 174 0.25 0.73 3.86
N GLN A 175 -0.68 1.40 4.54
CA GLN A 175 -1.50 0.73 5.57
C GLN A 175 -2.14 -0.53 4.99
N LEU A 176 -1.92 -1.66 5.65
CA LEU A 176 -2.39 -2.95 5.19
C LEU A 176 -3.83 -3.19 5.64
N ALA A 177 -4.65 -3.65 4.71
CA ALA A 177 -5.95 -4.22 5.03
C ALA A 177 -5.75 -5.59 5.68
N GLU A 178 -6.52 -5.89 6.71
CA GLU A 178 -6.48 -7.17 7.42
C GLU A 178 -7.89 -7.72 7.62
N GLN A 179 -7.98 -9.05 7.65
CA GLN A 179 -9.20 -9.78 7.93
C GLN A 179 -8.91 -10.92 8.92
N PRO A 180 -9.58 -10.97 10.09
CA PRO A 180 -10.51 -9.97 10.64
C PRO A 180 -9.94 -8.54 10.76
N ALA A 181 -10.79 -7.52 10.63
CA ALA A 181 -10.38 -6.14 10.89
C ALA A 181 -9.92 -5.99 12.36
N GLY A 182 -8.80 -5.31 12.59
CA GLY A 182 -8.23 -5.13 13.93
C GLY A 182 -7.44 -6.34 14.46
N SER A 183 -7.10 -7.31 13.60
CA SER A 183 -6.27 -8.46 13.95
C SER A 183 -4.85 -8.11 14.37
N ASN A 184 -4.39 -6.91 14.06
CA ASN A 184 -3.05 -6.44 14.39
C ASN A 184 -1.89 -7.27 13.80
N PHE A 185 -2.06 -7.77 12.58
CA PHE A 185 -1.00 -8.55 11.93
C PHE A 185 0.24 -7.70 11.62
N THR A 186 1.40 -8.34 11.65
CA THR A 186 2.72 -7.71 11.48
C THR A 186 3.39 -8.12 10.18
N VAL A 187 4.27 -7.26 9.66
CA VAL A 187 5.19 -7.59 8.56
C VAL A 187 6.62 -7.58 9.08
N LEU A 188 7.37 -8.67 8.90
CA LEU A 188 8.79 -8.76 9.20
C LEU A 188 9.58 -8.87 7.89
N ILE A 189 10.52 -7.96 7.63
CA ILE A 189 11.48 -8.03 6.54
C ILE A 189 12.83 -8.39 7.14
N LYS A 190 13.41 -9.52 6.72
CA LYS A 190 14.69 -10.00 7.24
C LYS A 190 15.53 -10.73 6.20
N PRO A 191 16.86 -10.78 6.34
CA PRO A 191 17.70 -11.52 5.40
C PRO A 191 17.80 -13.02 5.75
N SER A 192 18.05 -13.85 4.73
CA SER A 192 18.37 -15.29 4.89
C SER A 192 19.87 -15.58 5.10
N GLY A 193 20.71 -14.58 4.90
CA GLY A 193 22.17 -14.61 4.93
C GLY A 193 22.71 -13.18 4.96
N ALA A 194 23.98 -12.94 4.68
CA ALA A 194 24.41 -11.58 4.36
C ALA A 194 23.74 -11.15 3.04
N ARG A 195 23.00 -10.04 3.05
CA ARG A 195 22.21 -9.55 1.90
C ARG A 195 22.31 -8.06 1.70
N ILE A 196 22.17 -7.65 0.45
CA ILE A 196 22.10 -6.25 0.03
C ILE A 196 20.73 -5.95 -0.57
N ILE A 197 20.16 -4.82 -0.18
CA ILE A 197 19.06 -4.14 -0.88
C ILE A 197 19.60 -2.80 -1.37
N SER A 198 19.59 -2.56 -2.66
CA SER A 198 20.15 -1.34 -3.24
C SER A 198 19.51 -0.93 -4.55
N GLY A 199 19.72 0.33 -4.92
CA GLY A 199 19.24 0.90 -6.16
C GLY A 199 19.65 2.35 -6.35
N THR A 200 19.42 2.87 -7.56
CA THR A 200 19.91 4.19 -8.00
C THR A 200 18.81 5.18 -8.35
N SER A 201 17.54 4.76 -8.36
CA SER A 201 16.41 5.53 -8.91
C SER A 201 15.61 6.32 -7.87
N ALA A 202 15.83 6.09 -6.57
CA ALA A 202 15.05 6.68 -5.48
C ALA A 202 15.50 8.11 -5.13
N ALA A 203 15.50 9.03 -6.10
CA ALA A 203 15.77 10.45 -5.87
C ALA A 203 14.50 11.16 -5.36
N SER A 204 14.62 12.05 -4.38
CA SER A 204 13.48 12.73 -3.73
C SER A 204 12.41 11.78 -3.17
N THR A 205 12.80 10.55 -2.84
CA THR A 205 11.98 9.51 -2.21
C THR A 205 12.86 8.56 -1.39
N GLY A 206 12.27 7.61 -0.67
CA GLY A 206 12.98 6.51 -0.03
C GLY A 206 13.24 5.34 -0.98
N LEU A 207 14.34 4.61 -0.78
CA LEU A 207 14.49 3.30 -1.43
C LEU A 207 13.47 2.31 -0.88
N ILE A 208 13.20 2.39 0.44
CA ILE A 208 12.09 1.70 1.11
C ILE A 208 11.19 2.78 1.74
N ASN A 209 9.90 2.75 1.40
CA ASN A 209 8.91 3.69 1.92
C ASN A 209 7.83 2.95 2.71
N LEU A 210 7.61 3.35 3.95
CA LEU A 210 6.49 2.95 4.81
C LEU A 210 5.50 4.13 4.84
N ASN A 211 4.52 4.12 3.94
CA ASN A 211 3.59 5.20 3.68
C ASN A 211 2.29 5.03 4.49
N GLY A 212 2.31 5.53 5.72
CA GLY A 212 1.28 5.30 6.73
C GLY A 212 1.14 3.81 7.04
N ALA A 213 2.20 3.03 6.85
CA ALA A 213 2.20 1.60 7.17
C ALA A 213 2.53 1.39 8.63
N ASP A 214 1.83 0.46 9.24
CA ASP A 214 1.96 0.15 10.66
C ASP A 214 2.52 -1.26 10.89
N ARG A 215 3.21 -1.44 12.02
CA ARG A 215 3.70 -2.75 12.51
C ARG A 215 4.62 -3.47 11.53
N VAL A 216 5.47 -2.71 10.86
CA VAL A 216 6.52 -3.24 9.98
C VAL A 216 7.85 -3.27 10.74
N THR A 217 8.48 -4.44 10.78
CA THR A 217 9.83 -4.60 11.31
C THR A 217 10.79 -4.89 10.16
N ILE A 218 11.79 -4.04 9.97
CA ILE A 218 12.97 -4.29 9.13
C ILE A 218 14.10 -4.70 10.08
N ASP A 219 14.48 -5.97 10.04
CA ASP A 219 15.47 -6.56 10.94
C ASP A 219 16.63 -7.15 10.15
N GLY A 220 17.82 -6.60 10.33
CA GLY A 220 19.01 -7.10 9.66
C GLY A 220 19.65 -8.34 10.27
N SER A 221 19.07 -8.91 11.34
CA SER A 221 19.59 -10.11 11.99
C SER A 221 19.18 -11.42 11.29
N LEU A 222 20.07 -12.42 11.32
CA LEU A 222 19.78 -13.76 10.79
C LEU A 222 18.85 -14.56 11.70
N THR A 223 18.96 -14.34 13.01
CA THR A 223 18.10 -15.03 13.98
C THR A 223 16.89 -14.18 14.31
N ALA A 224 15.68 -14.75 14.26
CA ALA A 224 14.44 -14.02 14.56
C ALA A 224 14.27 -13.68 16.06
N LEU A 225 15.30 -13.91 16.89
CA LEU A 225 15.24 -13.60 18.30
C LEU A 225 15.54 -12.12 18.50
N ALA A 226 14.77 -11.47 19.37
CA ALA A 226 14.78 -10.04 19.67
C ALA A 226 16.13 -9.45 20.13
N GLU A 227 17.20 -10.24 20.16
CA GLU A 227 18.53 -9.89 20.67
C GLU A 227 19.67 -10.21 19.69
N GLY A 228 19.37 -10.68 18.47
CA GLY A 228 20.38 -10.77 17.42
C GLY A 228 20.87 -9.36 17.07
N THR A 229 22.12 -9.02 17.35
CA THR A 229 22.74 -7.73 16.94
C THR A 229 23.56 -7.87 15.67
N ASP A 230 23.44 -8.99 14.95
CA ASP A 230 24.15 -9.19 13.70
C ASP A 230 23.55 -8.30 12.62
N GLN A 231 24.43 -7.64 11.85
CA GLN A 231 24.05 -6.64 10.85
C GLN A 231 24.17 -7.24 9.45
N SER A 232 23.38 -8.29 9.20
CA SER A 232 23.45 -9.11 7.99
C SER A 232 22.63 -8.54 6.82
N LEU A 233 21.86 -7.46 7.03
CA LEU A 233 21.18 -6.73 5.97
C LEU A 233 21.81 -5.36 5.73
N THR A 234 22.31 -5.15 4.51
CA THR A 234 22.76 -3.85 4.03
C THR A 234 21.72 -3.22 3.13
N ILE A 235 21.30 -1.99 3.40
CA ILE A 235 20.33 -1.23 2.61
C ILE A 235 21.03 0.03 2.11
N THR A 236 21.16 0.19 0.79
CA THR A 236 21.93 1.28 0.18
C THR A 236 21.14 2.01 -0.90
N ASN A 237 20.82 3.29 -0.67
CA ASN A 237 20.30 4.14 -1.73
C ASN A 237 21.45 4.89 -2.42
N LEU A 238 21.75 4.52 -3.66
CA LEU A 238 22.78 5.13 -4.50
C LEU A 238 22.26 6.36 -5.27
N ALA A 239 20.96 6.66 -5.20
CA ALA A 239 20.41 7.87 -5.78
C ALA A 239 20.98 9.13 -5.09
N THR A 240 21.19 10.19 -5.87
CA THR A 240 21.44 11.53 -5.33
C THR A 240 20.13 12.15 -4.84
N ALA A 241 20.17 12.87 -3.73
CA ALA A 241 19.02 13.55 -3.11
C ALA A 241 17.85 12.65 -2.67
N GLY A 242 18.10 11.35 -2.46
CA GLY A 242 17.15 10.41 -1.86
C GLY A 242 17.32 10.24 -0.35
N VAL A 243 16.48 9.36 0.22
CA VAL A 243 16.70 8.78 1.57
C VAL A 243 16.74 7.25 1.47
N VAL A 244 17.35 6.56 2.43
CA VAL A 244 17.43 5.10 2.35
C VAL A 244 16.11 4.47 2.78
N ILE A 245 15.61 4.81 3.96
CA ILE A 245 14.33 4.36 4.51
C ILE A 245 13.49 5.58 4.88
N TRP A 246 12.23 5.61 4.44
CA TRP A 246 11.30 6.69 4.72
C TRP A 246 10.04 6.17 5.43
N LEU A 247 9.85 6.58 6.68
CA LEU A 247 8.60 6.42 7.42
C LEU A 247 7.80 7.70 7.24
N ARG A 248 6.63 7.65 6.60
CA ARG A 248 5.89 8.87 6.26
C ARG A 248 4.43 8.76 6.56
N SER A 249 3.85 9.84 7.05
CA SER A 249 2.40 9.99 7.10
C SER A 249 1.83 10.15 5.70
N THR A 250 0.56 9.79 5.53
CA THR A 250 -0.18 10.11 4.31
C THR A 250 -0.78 11.52 4.40
N ALA A 251 -1.01 12.17 3.27
CA ALA A 251 -1.59 13.51 3.27
C ALA A 251 -2.96 13.50 3.99
N ALA A 252 -3.10 14.34 5.03
CA ALA A 252 -4.31 14.45 5.86
C ALA A 252 -4.80 13.14 6.52
N GLY A 253 -3.94 12.13 6.70
CA GLY A 253 -4.32 10.85 7.34
C GLY A 253 -3.13 9.92 7.69
N ASN A 254 -3.42 8.84 8.42
CA ASN A 254 -2.52 7.79 8.99
C ASN A 254 -1.00 8.10 9.04
N GLY A 255 -0.46 8.22 10.25
CA GLY A 255 0.99 8.22 10.46
C GLY A 255 1.55 6.81 10.40
N ALA A 256 2.81 6.64 10.01
CA ALA A 256 3.50 5.36 10.08
C ALA A 256 3.80 5.04 11.56
N THR A 257 3.15 4.02 12.12
CA THR A 257 3.12 3.75 13.56
C THR A 257 3.58 2.33 13.91
N ASP A 258 4.20 2.16 15.09
CA ASP A 258 4.66 0.85 15.60
C ASP A 258 5.66 0.13 14.67
N ASN A 259 6.44 0.88 13.90
CA ASN A 259 7.46 0.32 13.02
C ASN A 259 8.81 0.20 13.72
N THR A 260 9.61 -0.77 13.31
CA THR A 260 10.96 -0.98 13.83
C THR A 260 11.95 -1.11 12.69
N VAL A 261 13.01 -0.32 12.71
CA VAL A 261 14.20 -0.51 11.88
C VAL A 261 15.34 -0.87 12.81
N ARG A 262 15.84 -2.11 12.72
CA ARG A 262 16.91 -2.57 13.60
C ARG A 262 17.95 -3.44 12.94
N ASN A 263 19.15 -3.44 13.54
CA ASN A 263 20.27 -4.31 13.16
C ASN A 263 20.66 -4.20 11.68
N CYS A 264 20.45 -3.06 11.02
CA CYS A 264 20.79 -2.88 9.60
C CYS A 264 22.09 -2.08 9.41
N LEU A 265 22.78 -2.35 8.31
CA LEU A 265 23.75 -1.42 7.71
C LEU A 265 23.01 -0.53 6.71
N ILE A 266 22.93 0.78 6.97
CA ILE A 266 22.12 1.73 6.18
C ILE A 266 23.04 2.78 5.58
N ASN A 267 23.16 2.79 4.25
CA ASN A 267 24.15 3.61 3.56
C ASN A 267 23.50 4.48 2.48
N GLY A 268 23.91 5.73 2.40
CA GLY A 268 23.65 6.55 1.23
C GLY A 268 24.71 6.40 0.14
N ASN A 269 24.52 7.15 -0.93
CA ASN A 269 25.52 7.34 -1.98
C ASN A 269 26.74 8.07 -1.44
N SER A 270 26.51 9.21 -0.77
CA SER A 270 27.53 10.08 -0.20
C SER A 270 26.92 10.98 0.88
N GLY A 271 27.74 11.32 1.88
CA GLY A 271 27.39 12.32 2.90
C GLY A 271 27.02 13.68 2.32
N THR A 272 27.41 13.99 1.08
CA THR A 272 27.08 15.25 0.41
C THR A 272 25.77 15.24 -0.36
N THR A 273 25.23 14.07 -0.72
CA THR A 273 24.10 13.98 -1.67
C THR A 273 22.89 13.22 -1.15
N THR A 274 23.03 12.26 -0.23
CA THR A 274 21.88 11.53 0.31
C THR A 274 21.34 12.24 1.55
N VAL A 275 20.05 12.60 1.55
CA VAL A 275 19.46 13.48 2.58
C VAL A 275 19.45 12.82 3.96
N ALA A 276 19.02 11.57 4.02
CA ALA A 276 18.98 10.84 5.28
C ALA A 276 19.15 9.33 5.11
N GLY A 277 19.68 8.68 6.15
CA GLY A 277 19.61 7.23 6.28
C GLY A 277 18.18 6.81 6.59
N ILE A 278 17.63 7.37 7.66
CA ILE A 278 16.23 7.19 8.04
C ILE A 278 15.56 8.56 8.11
N LEU A 279 14.49 8.75 7.34
CA LEU A 279 13.62 9.92 7.40
C LEU A 279 12.28 9.51 8.01
N ALA A 280 11.80 10.26 8.99
CA ALA A 280 10.41 10.26 9.41
C ALA A 280 9.81 11.63 9.12
N SER A 281 8.77 11.72 8.29
CA SER A 281 8.25 13.02 7.84
C SER A 281 6.82 12.92 7.30
N GLY A 282 6.37 13.98 6.61
CA GLY A 282 5.11 13.99 5.88
C GLY A 282 5.15 13.34 4.50
N SER A 283 4.03 13.45 3.80
CA SER A 283 3.82 12.97 2.44
C SER A 283 4.63 13.76 1.40
N GLY A 284 4.95 15.02 1.71
CA GLY A 284 5.96 15.81 1.01
C GLY A 284 7.37 15.44 1.47
N PHE A 285 8.31 15.30 0.53
CA PHE A 285 9.71 14.97 0.85
C PHE A 285 10.34 16.04 1.74
N GLY A 286 10.74 15.65 2.95
CA GLY A 286 11.30 16.57 3.97
C GLY A 286 10.26 17.45 4.69
N ALA A 287 8.99 17.41 4.31
CA ALA A 287 7.94 18.19 4.97
C ALA A 287 7.61 17.64 6.37
N VAL A 288 7.07 18.50 7.25
CA VAL A 288 6.48 18.05 8.53
C VAL A 288 5.47 16.94 8.31
N ALA A 289 5.38 15.99 9.24
CA ALA A 289 4.32 14.99 9.19
C ALA A 289 2.92 15.64 9.22
N GLU A 290 1.99 15.11 8.44
CA GLU A 290 0.59 15.54 8.44
C GLU A 290 -0.27 14.74 9.43
N ALA A 291 0.23 13.59 9.89
CA ALA A 291 -0.30 12.81 11.00
C ALA A 291 0.88 12.24 11.82
N PRO A 292 0.73 12.07 13.15
CA PRO A 292 1.85 11.65 13.99
C PRO A 292 2.41 10.29 13.60
N ASN A 293 3.68 10.24 13.18
CA ASN A 293 4.40 8.98 13.02
C ASN A 293 4.91 8.56 14.41
N SER A 294 4.23 7.63 15.09
CA SER A 294 4.48 7.36 16.52
C SER A 294 4.92 5.94 16.82
N ASN A 295 5.43 5.71 18.03
CA ASN A 295 5.83 4.40 18.55
C ASN A 295 6.86 3.68 17.66
N ASN A 296 7.65 4.43 16.90
CA ASN A 296 8.64 3.84 16.00
C ASN A 296 9.99 3.66 16.70
N THR A 297 10.70 2.60 16.33
CA THR A 297 12.01 2.25 16.90
C THR A 297 13.10 2.26 15.85
N ILE A 298 14.21 2.93 16.14
CA ILE A 298 15.48 2.87 15.40
C ILE A 298 16.52 2.30 16.35
N GLN A 299 16.93 1.04 16.15
CA GLN A 299 17.78 0.34 17.11
C GLN A 299 18.96 -0.40 16.48
N HIS A 300 20.16 -0.27 17.07
CA HIS A 300 21.35 -1.07 16.68
C HIS A 300 21.72 -1.01 15.18
N ASN A 301 21.35 0.07 14.49
CA ASN A 301 21.72 0.28 13.10
C ASN A 301 23.08 0.97 13.00
N VAL A 302 23.78 0.74 11.90
CA VAL A 302 24.91 1.57 11.47
C VAL A 302 24.45 2.42 10.29
N VAL A 303 24.57 3.74 10.39
CA VAL A 303 24.15 4.66 9.33
C VAL A 303 25.32 5.51 8.86
N THR A 304 25.67 5.42 7.58
CA THR A 304 26.83 6.14 7.00
C THR A 304 26.51 6.75 5.63
N LYS A 305 27.40 7.62 5.13
CA LYS A 305 27.32 8.19 3.77
C LYS A 305 26.00 8.94 3.49
N VAL A 306 25.48 9.67 4.47
CA VAL A 306 24.26 10.50 4.37
C VAL A 306 24.47 11.85 5.04
N GLN A 307 23.64 12.84 4.75
CA GLN A 307 23.68 14.14 5.43
C GLN A 307 23.17 14.01 6.87
N ASN A 308 21.99 13.41 7.06
CA ASN A 308 21.38 13.17 8.37
C ASN A 308 21.30 11.65 8.64
N ALA A 309 21.90 11.13 9.72
CA ALA A 309 21.73 9.69 9.96
C ALA A 309 20.27 9.34 10.29
N ALA A 310 19.64 10.12 11.15
CA ALA A 310 18.19 10.12 11.34
C ALA A 310 17.62 11.54 11.28
N TYR A 311 16.59 11.74 10.46
CA TYR A 311 15.82 12.98 10.36
C TYR A 311 14.39 12.66 10.77
N LEU A 312 14.00 13.01 11.99
CA LEU A 312 12.67 12.78 12.54
C LEU A 312 11.89 14.10 12.62
N TYR A 313 10.94 14.31 11.71
CA TYR A 313 10.17 15.54 11.61
C TYR A 313 8.68 15.30 11.76
N GLY A 314 8.22 15.37 13.00
CA GLY A 314 6.85 15.03 13.36
C GLY A 314 5.82 16.08 12.99
N ALA A 315 4.57 15.76 13.33
CA ALA A 315 3.43 16.60 13.02
C ALA A 315 3.37 17.85 13.89
N ALA A 316 3.15 19.02 13.28
CA ALA A 316 3.13 20.30 13.99
C ALA A 316 1.97 20.41 15.01
N THR A 317 0.88 19.67 14.77
CA THR A 317 -0.26 19.51 15.68
C THR A 317 -0.52 18.02 15.88
N GLY A 318 -0.59 17.58 17.14
CA GLY A 318 -0.57 16.14 17.45
C GLY A 318 0.82 15.56 17.18
N LEU A 319 1.78 15.95 18.01
CA LEU A 319 3.21 15.62 17.88
C LEU A 319 3.44 14.11 17.70
N ASP A 320 4.52 13.76 17.01
CA ASP A 320 5.02 12.38 16.99
C ASP A 320 5.34 11.94 18.42
N GLN A 321 4.97 10.71 18.79
CA GLN A 321 5.14 10.23 20.17
C GLN A 321 5.95 8.94 20.26
N ASN A 322 6.58 8.73 21.42
CA ASN A 322 7.14 7.45 21.86
C ASN A 322 8.17 6.83 20.89
N TRP A 323 8.95 7.66 20.21
CA TRP A 323 10.08 7.18 19.43
C TRP A 323 11.18 6.64 20.35
N LEU A 324 11.76 5.51 19.96
CA LEU A 324 12.94 4.95 20.61
C LEU A 324 14.11 4.94 19.61
N VAL A 325 15.12 5.77 19.84
CA VAL A 325 16.36 5.79 19.07
C VAL A 325 17.48 5.29 19.99
N THR A 326 17.87 4.02 19.88
CA THR A 326 18.81 3.41 20.83
C THR A 326 19.91 2.56 20.23
N GLY A 327 21.12 2.65 20.78
CA GLY A 327 22.21 1.73 20.46
C GLY A 327 22.73 1.82 19.02
N ASN A 328 22.41 2.89 18.28
CA ASN A 328 22.83 3.05 16.90
C ASN A 328 24.25 3.62 16.80
N THR A 329 24.92 3.36 15.69
CA THR A 329 26.17 4.04 15.30
C THR A 329 25.89 4.92 14.09
N PHE A 330 25.99 6.23 14.28
CA PHE A 330 25.74 7.24 13.26
C PHE A 330 27.05 7.88 12.81
N GLY A 331 27.41 7.64 11.56
CA GLY A 331 28.61 8.12 10.89
C GLY A 331 29.80 7.17 10.97
N SER A 332 30.96 7.68 10.58
CA SER A 332 32.21 6.90 10.48
C SER A 332 33.44 7.79 10.67
N THR A 333 34.52 7.24 11.20
CA THR A 333 35.82 7.92 11.22
C THR A 333 36.50 7.94 9.84
N ALA A 334 36.12 7.03 8.94
CA ALA A 334 36.61 7.00 7.56
C ALA A 334 36.04 8.18 6.76
N THR A 335 36.91 8.98 6.14
CA THR A 335 36.54 10.24 5.46
C THR A 335 35.42 10.07 4.42
N ALA A 336 35.42 8.98 3.66
CA ALA A 336 34.42 8.73 2.61
C ALA A 336 33.01 8.38 3.17
N ASP A 337 32.94 7.95 4.43
CA ASP A 337 31.72 7.40 5.04
C ASP A 337 31.09 8.33 6.09
N LYS A 338 31.70 9.51 6.26
CA LYS A 338 31.23 10.55 7.20
C LYS A 338 29.80 11.01 6.89
N LEU A 339 29.14 11.51 7.93
CA LEU A 339 27.89 12.23 7.76
C LEU A 339 28.18 13.63 7.25
N GLY A 340 27.38 14.13 6.32
CA GLY A 340 27.58 15.48 5.76
C GLY A 340 26.83 16.60 6.45
N PHE A 341 26.05 16.32 7.51
CA PHE A 341 25.36 17.39 8.23
C PHE A 341 25.09 17.13 9.71
N ARG A 342 24.21 16.17 10.05
CA ARG A 342 23.77 15.89 11.44
C ARG A 342 23.77 14.39 11.73
N GLY A 343 24.05 14.03 12.98
CA GLY A 343 23.74 12.68 13.46
C GLY A 343 22.23 12.46 13.54
N LEU A 344 21.53 13.37 14.24
CA LEU A 344 20.11 13.27 14.50
C LEU A 344 19.46 14.66 14.41
N PHE A 345 18.36 14.76 13.66
CA PHE A 345 17.42 15.88 13.76
C PHE A 345 16.11 15.37 14.34
N ILE A 346 15.55 16.12 15.29
CA ILE A 346 14.23 15.86 15.88
C ILE A 346 13.46 17.18 15.90
N GLY A 347 12.31 17.21 15.25
CA GLY A 347 11.33 18.29 15.31
C GLY A 347 9.94 17.75 15.59
N ASN A 348 9.13 18.50 16.34
CA ASN A 348 7.72 18.19 16.61
C ASN A 348 7.46 16.79 17.20
N ALA A 349 8.21 16.41 18.24
CA ALA A 349 8.06 15.12 18.91
C ALA A 349 7.91 15.25 20.44
N GLN A 350 7.26 14.28 21.07
CA GLN A 350 7.07 14.15 22.51
C GLN A 350 7.35 12.71 22.97
N ASN A 351 7.73 12.52 24.24
CA ASN A 351 8.01 11.20 24.84
C ASN A 351 9.08 10.39 24.07
N LEU A 352 9.98 11.08 23.38
CA LEU A 352 11.05 10.48 22.59
C LEU A 352 12.23 10.09 23.50
N THR A 353 12.76 8.89 23.32
CA THR A 353 13.94 8.38 24.03
C THR A 353 15.11 8.27 23.07
N VAL A 354 16.21 8.99 23.35
CA VAL A 354 17.51 8.82 22.70
C VAL A 354 18.50 8.27 23.71
N SER A 355 19.00 7.05 23.52
CA SER A 355 19.91 6.41 24.47
C SER A 355 20.98 5.58 23.78
N GLN A 356 22.18 5.50 24.36
CA GLN A 356 23.24 4.57 23.91
C GLN A 356 23.65 4.68 22.42
N ASN A 357 23.37 5.80 21.75
CA ASN A 357 23.81 6.02 20.36
C ASN A 357 25.23 6.59 20.35
N THR A 358 26.05 6.12 19.41
CA THR A 358 27.35 6.72 19.09
C THR A 358 27.20 7.59 17.85
N ILE A 359 27.58 8.87 17.93
CA ILE A 359 27.61 9.78 16.79
C ILE A 359 29.06 10.23 16.57
N HIS A 360 29.61 9.94 15.40
CA HIS A 360 30.98 10.32 15.06
C HIS A 360 31.14 10.69 13.59
N GLY A 361 32.19 11.43 13.24
CA GLY A 361 32.49 11.75 11.85
C GLY A 361 31.40 12.57 11.14
N VAL A 362 30.96 13.67 11.74
CA VAL A 362 30.06 14.64 11.13
C VAL A 362 30.87 15.78 10.51
N VAL A 363 30.65 16.05 9.23
CA VAL A 363 31.19 17.21 8.51
C VAL A 363 30.03 18.17 8.30
N SER A 364 29.86 19.16 9.18
CA SER A 364 28.71 20.07 9.14
C SER A 364 28.82 21.06 7.97
N SER A 365 28.31 20.70 6.80
CA SER A 365 28.04 21.69 5.75
C SER A 365 27.08 22.77 6.29
N PRO A 366 27.09 23.99 5.75
CA PRO A 366 26.18 25.05 6.21
C PRO A 366 24.70 24.72 5.96
N THR A 367 24.40 23.83 5.01
CA THR A 367 23.04 23.43 4.63
C THR A 367 22.96 21.94 4.30
N SER A 368 21.84 21.30 4.66
CA SER A 368 21.39 20.04 4.04
C SER A 368 20.76 20.34 2.67
N SER A 369 20.74 19.37 1.77
CA SER A 369 20.18 19.56 0.41
C SER A 369 18.67 19.73 0.38
N GLN A 370 17.94 19.58 1.51
CA GLN A 370 16.54 19.98 1.68
C GLN A 370 16.27 20.42 3.14
N PRO A 371 15.43 21.46 3.37
CA PRO A 371 14.99 21.89 4.69
C PRO A 371 13.98 20.94 5.33
#